data_AF-A0A971SZD4-F1
#
_entry.id   AF-A0A971SZD4-F1
#
_cell.length_a   1.000
_cell.length_b   1.000
_cell.length_c   1.000
_cell.angle_alpha   90.00
_cell.angle_beta   90.00
_cell.angle_gamma   90.00
#
_symmetry.space_group_name_H-M   'P 1'
#
loop_
_entity.id
_entity.type
_entity.pdbx_description
1 polymer ?
#
loop_
_entity_poly.entity_id
_entity_poly.type
_entity_poly.pdbx_seq_one_letter_code
_entity_poly.pdbx_strand_id
1 'polypeptide(L)'
;TSAEGGKKGTVTLTVKAKVTGVSLNKTEASVKAKSTVKLKATVAPSNAYDKAVSWKSSKKSVATVSSKGVVKGLKKGTTTITVTTKDGKKKATCTVTVT
;
A
#
# COMPACT_ATOMS: atom_id res chain seq x y z
N THR A 1 -1.96 -46.65 -33.69
CA THR A 1 -2.03 -45.26 -34.17
C THR A 1 -2.39 -44.37 -33.01
N SER A 2 -1.52 -43.39 -32.76
CA SER A 2 -1.36 -42.67 -31.49
C SER A 2 -2.59 -41.88 -31.05
N ALA A 3 -2.94 -42.01 -29.77
CA ALA A 3 -3.79 -41.08 -29.05
C ALA A 3 -2.89 -40.02 -28.40
N GLU A 4 -2.86 -38.80 -28.95
CA GLU A 4 -2.19 -37.68 -28.31
C GLU A 4 -3.20 -36.86 -27.51
N GLY A 5 -3.41 -37.28 -26.26
CA GLY A 5 -4.12 -36.51 -25.27
C GLY A 5 -3.32 -35.26 -24.89
N GLY A 6 -3.65 -34.13 -25.51
CA GLY A 6 -3.12 -32.82 -25.20
C GLY A 6 -3.45 -32.39 -23.77
N LYS A 7 -2.58 -32.74 -22.81
CA LYS A 7 -2.61 -32.16 -21.47
C LYS A 7 -2.16 -30.71 -21.57
N LYS A 8 -3.10 -29.76 -21.67
CA LYS A 8 -2.83 -28.33 -21.39
C LYS A 8 -2.57 -28.17 -19.90
N GLY A 9 -1.39 -28.58 -19.45
CA GLY A 9 -0.85 -28.14 -18.16
C GLY A 9 -0.51 -26.67 -18.29
N THR A 10 -1.36 -25.79 -17.76
CA THR A 10 -0.96 -24.40 -17.53
C THR A 10 0.10 -24.41 -16.44
N VAL A 11 1.37 -24.49 -16.84
CA VAL A 11 2.48 -24.21 -15.93
C VAL A 11 2.40 -22.71 -15.64
N THR A 12 1.79 -22.34 -14.52
CA THR A 12 1.87 -20.97 -14.03
C THR A 12 3.29 -20.78 -13.51
N LEU A 13 4.22 -20.50 -14.44
CA LEU A 13 5.53 -19.94 -14.14
C LEU A 13 5.27 -18.66 -13.36
N THR A 14 5.24 -18.78 -12.04
CA THR A 14 5.05 -17.65 -11.14
C THR A 14 6.38 -16.92 -11.12
N VAL A 15 6.65 -16.14 -12.17
CA VAL A 15 7.77 -15.20 -12.19
C VAL A 15 7.46 -14.21 -11.07
N LYS A 16 8.15 -14.38 -9.94
CA LYS A 16 8.08 -13.49 -8.79
C LYS A 16 8.62 -12.14 -9.24
N ALA A 17 7.73 -11.26 -9.66
CA ALA A 17 8.11 -9.96 -10.20
C ALA A 17 8.53 -9.04 -9.03
N LYS A 18 9.61 -8.29 -9.22
CA LYS A 18 10.01 -7.25 -8.27
C LYS A 18 8.98 -6.14 -8.24
N VAL A 19 8.80 -5.52 -7.08
CA VAL A 19 7.92 -4.35 -6.95
C VAL A 19 8.44 -3.19 -7.80
N THR A 20 7.67 -2.78 -8.81
CA THR A 20 8.01 -1.66 -9.70
C THR A 20 7.42 -0.35 -9.21
N GLY A 21 6.31 -0.39 -8.49
CA GLY A 21 5.62 0.82 -8.01
C GLY A 21 4.70 0.58 -6.81
N VAL A 22 4.37 1.67 -6.12
CA VAL A 22 3.33 1.72 -5.10
C VAL A 22 2.51 2.99 -5.30
N SER A 23 1.19 2.84 -5.27
CA SER A 23 0.25 3.94 -5.40
C SER A 23 -0.73 3.91 -4.23
N LEU A 24 -1.21 5.07 -3.82
CA LEU A 24 -2.25 5.21 -2.80
C LEU A 24 -3.58 5.49 -3.47
N ASN A 25 -4.68 5.00 -2.89
CA ASN A 25 -6.02 5.38 -3.33
C ASN A 25 -6.30 6.88 -3.17
N LYS A 26 -5.61 7.52 -2.23
CA LYS A 26 -5.72 8.94 -1.91
C LYS A 26 -4.34 9.50 -1.62
N THR A 27 -3.99 10.59 -2.30
CA THR A 27 -2.82 11.43 -1.99
C THR A 27 -3.15 12.48 -0.94
N GLU A 28 -4.43 12.74 -0.67
CA GLU A 28 -4.90 13.71 0.30
C GLU A 28 -6.16 13.20 1.00
N ALA A 29 -6.27 13.41 2.31
CA ALA A 29 -7.42 13.03 3.10
C ALA A 29 -7.69 14.02 4.24
N SER A 30 -8.96 14.32 4.49
CA SER A 30 -9.38 15.02 5.70
C SER A 30 -9.98 14.03 6.70
N VAL A 31 -9.65 14.19 7.97
CA VAL A 31 -10.16 13.35 9.05
C VAL A 31 -10.46 14.21 10.27
N LYS A 32 -11.59 13.99 10.95
CA LYS A 32 -11.85 14.70 12.21
C LYS A 32 -10.93 14.19 13.32
N ALA A 33 -10.65 15.03 14.31
CA ALA A 33 -9.96 14.57 15.52
C ALA A 33 -10.67 13.34 16.14
N LYS A 34 -9.90 12.35 16.58
CA LYS A 34 -10.34 11.03 17.08
C LYS A 34 -10.99 10.10 16.04
N SER A 35 -11.16 10.54 14.79
CA SER A 35 -11.63 9.68 13.70
C SER A 35 -10.49 8.98 12.96
N THR A 36 -10.83 7.99 12.16
CA THR A 36 -9.89 7.22 11.35
C THR A 36 -10.24 7.25 9.87
N VAL A 37 -9.23 7.30 9.01
CA VAL A 37 -9.34 7.12 7.57
C VAL A 37 -8.45 5.97 7.13
N LYS A 38 -8.93 5.13 6.21
CA LYS A 38 -8.16 4.01 5.68
C LYS A 38 -7.54 4.40 4.35
N LEU A 39 -6.21 4.33 4.27
CA LEU A 39 -5.45 4.43 3.05
C LEU A 39 -5.19 3.02 2.51
N LYS A 40 -5.46 2.83 1.22
CA LYS A 40 -5.21 1.59 0.50
C LYS A 40 -3.98 1.81 -0.38
N ALA A 41 -2.89 1.13 -0.05
CA ALA A 41 -1.71 1.07 -0.89
C ALA A 41 -1.87 -0.09 -1.89
N THR A 42 -1.72 0.21 -3.17
CA THR A 42 -1.71 -0.76 -4.26
C THR A 42 -0.28 -0.91 -4.75
N VAL A 43 0.27 -2.12 -4.65
CA VAL A 43 1.61 -2.44 -5.12
C VAL A 43 1.52 -3.03 -6.52
N ALA A 44 2.33 -2.52 -7.44
CA ALA A 44 2.43 -3.01 -8.81
C ALA A 44 3.81 -3.64 -9.05
N PRO A 45 3.90 -4.73 -9.84
CA PRO A 45 2.78 -5.50 -10.42
C PRO A 45 2.01 -6.31 -9.35
N SER A 46 0.77 -6.68 -9.65
CA SER A 46 -0.07 -7.48 -8.73
C SER A 46 0.51 -8.87 -8.42
N ASN A 47 1.43 -9.36 -9.25
CA ASN A 47 2.18 -10.60 -9.03
C ASN A 47 3.50 -10.40 -8.24
N ALA A 48 3.67 -9.26 -7.56
CA ALA A 48 4.83 -9.03 -6.72
C ALA A 48 4.88 -10.03 -5.55
N TYR A 49 6.07 -10.59 -5.30
CA TYR A 49 6.31 -11.57 -4.23
C TYR A 49 6.10 -10.95 -2.85
N ASP A 50 6.69 -9.78 -2.62
CA ASP A 50 6.61 -9.04 -1.36
C ASP A 50 5.76 -7.77 -1.51
N LYS A 51 4.47 -7.90 -1.19
CA LYS A 51 3.53 -6.76 -1.09
C LYS A 51 3.62 -6.05 0.25
N ALA A 52 4.60 -6.40 1.08
CA ALA A 52 4.82 -5.78 2.37
C ALA A 52 5.14 -4.28 2.20
N VAL A 53 4.34 -3.45 2.87
CA VAL A 53 4.52 -2.01 2.91
C VAL A 53 4.69 -1.54 4.36
N SER A 54 5.55 -0.55 4.55
CA SER A 54 5.74 0.13 5.83
C SER A 54 5.17 1.53 5.75
N TRP A 55 4.43 1.92 6.79
CA TRP A 55 3.79 3.22 6.89
C TRP A 55 4.49 4.07 7.96
N LYS A 56 4.71 5.34 7.65
CA LYS A 56 5.34 6.32 8.53
C LYS A 56 4.51 7.59 8.54
N SER A 57 4.19 8.12 9.71
CA SER A 57 3.62 9.47 9.84
C SER A 57 4.74 10.47 10.15
N SER A 58 4.71 11.61 9.46
CA SER A 58 5.63 12.74 9.71
C SER A 58 5.35 13.40 11.07
N LYS A 59 4.07 13.53 11.46
CA LYS A 59 3.65 14.06 12.76
C LYS A 59 2.71 13.09 13.49
N LYS A 60 3.29 12.19 14.29
CA LYS A 60 2.52 11.24 15.14
C LYS A 60 1.62 11.93 16.17
N SER A 61 1.93 13.16 16.58
CA SER A 61 1.08 13.97 17.47
C SER A 61 -0.20 14.48 16.81
N VAL A 62 -0.20 14.63 15.48
CA VAL A 62 -1.35 15.07 14.67
C VAL A 62 -2.15 13.86 14.19
N ALA A 63 -1.49 12.90 13.52
CA ALA A 63 -2.12 11.64 13.15
C ALA A 63 -1.13 10.48 13.17
N THR A 64 -1.62 9.30 13.55
CA THR A 64 -0.86 8.05 13.55
C THR A 64 -1.34 7.14 12.43
N VAL A 65 -0.48 6.27 11.92
CA VAL A 65 -0.84 5.29 10.88
C VAL A 65 -0.47 3.89 11.34
N SER A 66 -1.38 2.94 11.15
CA SER A 66 -1.19 1.52 11.44
C SER A 66 -0.57 0.78 10.24
N SER A 67 0.00 -0.41 10.47
CA SER A 67 0.54 -1.28 9.41
C SER A 67 -0.50 -1.64 8.33
N LYS A 68 -1.79 -1.62 8.68
CA LYS A 68 -2.92 -1.84 7.75
C LYS A 68 -3.31 -0.58 6.95
N GLY A 69 -2.52 0.49 7.01
CA GLY A 69 -2.83 1.77 6.34
C GLY A 69 -3.96 2.57 6.99
N VAL A 70 -4.32 2.26 8.24
CA VAL A 70 -5.37 3.00 8.96
C VAL A 70 -4.74 4.21 9.64
N VAL A 71 -5.12 5.41 9.20
CA VAL A 71 -4.66 6.67 9.76
C VAL A 71 -5.67 7.17 10.80
N LYS A 72 -5.23 7.45 12.02
CA LYS A 72 -6.06 7.99 13.10
C LYS A 72 -5.67 9.44 13.38
N GLY A 73 -6.62 10.36 13.24
CA GLY A 73 -6.46 11.76 13.64
C GLY A 73 -6.48 11.87 15.16
N LEU A 74 -5.49 12.55 15.74
CA LEU A 74 -5.36 12.77 17.18
C LEU A 74 -5.60 14.24 17.53
N LYS A 75 -4.88 15.15 16.86
CA LYS A 75 -5.00 16.61 17.06
C LYS A 75 -5.15 17.30 15.71
N LYS A 76 -5.89 18.42 15.71
CA LYS A 76 -6.03 19.32 14.57
C LYS A 76 -4.66 19.72 14.02
N GLY A 77 -4.51 19.71 12.71
CA GLY A 77 -3.27 20.03 12.02
C GLY A 77 -3.01 19.13 10.82
N THR A 78 -1.92 19.40 10.10
CA THR A 78 -1.58 18.67 8.88
C THR A 78 -0.34 17.79 9.08
N THR A 79 -0.44 16.54 8.64
CA THR A 79 0.66 15.57 8.63
C THR A 79 0.77 14.90 7.28
N THR A 80 1.94 14.34 6.97
CA THR A 80 2.16 13.55 5.77
C THR A 80 2.41 12.11 6.18
N ILE A 81 1.66 11.20 5.59
CA ILE A 81 1.80 9.76 5.73
C ILE A 81 2.59 9.25 4.54
N THR A 82 3.74 8.63 4.78
CA THR A 82 4.57 8.01 3.75
C THR A 82 4.44 6.50 3.84
N VAL A 83 4.06 5.86 2.74
CA VAL A 83 4.14 4.41 2.56
C VAL A 83 5.40 4.08 1.78
N THR A 84 6.16 3.08 2.22
CA THR A 84 7.35 2.58 1.54
C THR A 84 7.24 1.07 1.33
N THR A 85 7.46 0.58 0.11
CA THR A 85 7.50 -0.87 -0.16
C THR A 85 8.81 -1.47 0.32
N LYS A 86 8.74 -2.69 0.88
CA LYS A 86 9.93 -3.38 1.36
C LYS A 86 10.83 -3.86 0.20
N ASP A 87 10.22 -4.23 -0.92
CA ASP A 87 10.86 -4.99 -2.00
C ASP A 87 11.41 -4.14 -3.16
N GLY A 88 11.19 -2.82 -3.15
CA GLY A 88 11.68 -1.94 -4.22
C GLY A 88 12.02 -0.53 -3.75
N LYS A 89 11.99 -0.30 -2.43
CA LYS A 89 12.12 1.03 -1.79
C LYS A 89 11.21 2.10 -2.43
N LYS A 90 10.11 1.71 -3.07
CA LYS A 90 9.17 2.63 -3.72
C LYS A 90 8.37 3.34 -2.64
N LYS A 91 8.10 4.61 -2.85
CA LYS A 91 7.44 5.47 -1.86
C LYS A 91 6.21 6.10 -2.47
N ALA A 92 5.13 6.16 -1.70
CA ALA A 92 4.00 7.02 -1.98
C ALA A 92 3.65 7.83 -0.73
N THR A 93 3.09 9.01 -0.92
CA THR A 93 2.77 9.93 0.17
C THR A 93 1.31 10.32 0.13
N CYS A 94 0.73 10.50 1.31
CA CYS A 94 -0.61 11.05 1.49
C CYS A 94 -0.59 12.16 2.54
N THR A 95 -1.07 13.35 2.18
CA THR A 95 -1.27 14.46 3.11
C THR A 95 -2.58 14.26 3.86
N VAL A 96 -2.52 14.26 5.19
CA VAL A 96 -3.68 14.09 6.05
C VAL A 96 -3.89 15.35 6.87
N THR A 97 -5.03 15.98 6.67
CA THR A 97 -5.45 17.18 7.39
C THR A 97 -6.47 16.80 8.44
N VAL A 98 -6.12 16.99 9.70
CA VAL A 98 -7.01 16.78 10.83
C VAL A 98 -7.76 18.07 11.12
N THR A 99 -9.08 18.03 11.02
CA THR A 99 -9.97 19.18 11.30
C THR A 99 -10.63 19.10 12.67
#